data_AF-T0S7C0-F1
#
_entry.id   AF-T0S7C0-F1
#
_cell.length_a   1.000
_cell.length_b   1.000
_cell.length_c   1.000
_cell.angle_alpha   90.00
_cell.angle_beta   90.00
_cell.angle_gamma   90.00
#
_symmetry.space_group_name_H-M   'P 1'
#
loop_
_entity.id
_entity.type
_entity.pdbx_description
1 polymer ?
#
loop_
_entity_poly.entity_id
_entity_poly.type
_entity_poly.pdbx_seq_one_letter_code
_entity_poly.pdbx_strand_id
1 'polypeptide(L)'
;MERSRKKSKNQKIAQLARDFILALPSELNEEEQEELLLNYCQENFVNHGMVADIAIHRDKDGNPHAHIMTTNRPFKENGDWGTRQKKVYHYDEQGNKIYDKEKKTYQCSTEKTTDWDGKERLKQWRENWAIAINDSLEKKD
;
A
#
# COMPACT_ATOMS: atom_id res chain seq x y z
N MET A 1 -31.27 -1.71 -6.79
CA MET A 1 -30.38 -0.91 -5.91
C MET A 1 -29.29 -0.29 -6.80
N GLU A 2 -29.63 0.80 -7.49
CA GLU A 2 -28.80 1.36 -8.56
C GLU A 2 -28.01 2.55 -8.02
N ARG A 3 -26.75 2.34 -7.66
CA ARG A 3 -25.87 3.43 -7.22
C ARG A 3 -25.50 4.25 -8.46
N SER A 4 -26.07 5.45 -8.56
CA SER A 4 -25.73 6.49 -9.53
C SER A 4 -24.20 6.69 -9.60
N ARG A 5 -23.55 6.05 -10.59
CA ARG A 5 -22.15 6.29 -10.93
C ARG A 5 -22.09 7.54 -11.78
N LYS A 6 -22.08 8.72 -11.14
CA LYS A 6 -21.58 9.95 -11.79
C LYS A 6 -20.13 9.68 -12.21
N LYS A 7 -19.90 9.37 -13.49
CA LYS A 7 -18.56 9.23 -14.08
C LYS A 7 -17.87 10.60 -14.00
N SER A 8 -17.04 10.80 -12.97
CA SER A 8 -16.19 11.99 -12.89
C SER A 8 -15.00 11.81 -13.84
N LYS A 9 -14.56 12.88 -14.50
CA LYS A 9 -13.39 12.89 -15.40
C LYS A 9 -12.11 12.31 -14.75
N ASN A 10 -12.05 12.25 -13.41
CA ASN A 10 -10.93 11.71 -12.63
C ASN A 10 -10.75 10.19 -12.74
N GLN A 11 -11.73 9.43 -13.25
CA GLN A 11 -11.57 7.98 -13.40
C GLN A 11 -10.47 7.59 -14.40
N LYS A 12 -10.20 8.43 -15.40
CA LYS A 12 -9.22 8.13 -16.46
C LYS A 12 -7.76 8.17 -15.99
N ILE A 13 -7.47 8.83 -14.86
CA ILE A 13 -6.11 9.00 -14.31
C ILE A 13 -6.04 8.36 -12.92
N ALA A 14 -6.98 7.47 -12.59
CA ALA A 14 -6.99 6.81 -11.30
C ALA A 14 -5.90 5.73 -11.23
N GLN A 15 -5.10 5.78 -10.18
CA GLN A 15 -4.19 4.68 -9.85
C GLN A 15 -4.99 3.51 -9.27
N LEU A 16 -4.97 2.36 -9.96
CA LEU A 16 -5.78 1.19 -9.60
C LEU A 16 -5.13 0.36 -8.49
N ALA A 17 -3.84 0.07 -8.63
CA ALA A 17 -3.04 -0.70 -7.68
C ALA A 17 -1.64 -0.09 -7.51
N ARG A 18 -0.88 -0.66 -6.60
CA ARG A 18 0.58 -0.52 -6.52
C ARG A 18 1.19 -1.88 -6.82
N ASP A 19 2.23 -1.91 -7.64
CA ASP A 19 2.96 -3.14 -7.94
C ASP A 19 4.33 -3.08 -7.25
N PHE A 20 4.72 -4.20 -6.64
CA PHE A 20 6.06 -4.43 -6.10
C PHE A 20 6.65 -5.66 -6.78
N ILE A 21 7.95 -5.58 -7.11
CA ILE A 21 8.68 -6.71 -7.67
C ILE A 21 9.82 -7.02 -6.71
N LEU A 22 9.81 -8.24 -6.15
CA LEU A 22 10.83 -8.71 -5.22
C LEU A 22 11.60 -9.86 -5.83
N ALA A 23 12.94 -9.81 -5.78
CA ALA A 23 13.79 -10.95 -6.09
C ALA A 23 13.75 -11.94 -4.93
N LEU A 24 13.60 -13.23 -5.23
CA LEU A 24 13.60 -14.30 -4.24
C LEU A 24 14.99 -14.95 -4.16
N PRO A 25 15.47 -15.34 -2.96
CA PRO A 25 16.75 -16.03 -2.83
C PRO A 25 16.70 -17.40 -3.50
N SER A 26 17.64 -17.69 -4.41
CA SER A 26 17.73 -18.97 -5.11
C SER A 26 18.18 -20.13 -4.23
N GLU A 27 18.78 -19.80 -3.08
CA GLU A 27 19.23 -20.72 -2.05
C GLU A 27 18.03 -21.37 -1.33
N LEU A 28 16.88 -20.69 -1.31
CA LEU A 28 15.63 -21.20 -0.75
C LEU A 28 14.90 -22.09 -1.77
N ASN A 29 14.31 -23.18 -1.29
CA ASN A 29 13.43 -24.02 -2.11
C ASN A 29 12.09 -23.30 -2.36
N GLU A 30 11.24 -23.85 -3.23
CA GLU A 30 10.00 -23.18 -3.65
C GLU A 30 9.02 -22.92 -2.48
N GLU A 31 8.93 -23.86 -1.54
CA GLU A 31 8.05 -23.76 -0.36
C GLU A 31 8.57 -22.70 0.62
N GLU A 32 9.89 -22.69 0.87
CA GLU A 32 10.55 -21.68 1.73
C GLU A 32 10.41 -20.26 1.13
N GLN A 33 10.53 -20.13 -0.19
CA GLN A 33 10.31 -18.87 -0.90
C GLN A 33 8.86 -18.39 -0.76
N GLU A 34 7.90 -19.30 -0.90
CA GLU A 34 6.48 -18.99 -0.73
C GLU A 34 6.18 -18.54 0.71
N GLU A 35 6.69 -19.26 1.70
CA GLU A 35 6.51 -18.92 3.11
C GLU A 35 7.13 -17.55 3.45
N LEU A 36 8.38 -17.30 3.03
CA LEU A 36 9.05 -16.00 3.19
C LEU A 36 8.19 -14.88 2.63
N LEU A 37 7.67 -15.05 1.42
CA LEU A 37 6.89 -14.04 0.73
C LEU A 37 5.53 -13.80 1.38
N LEU A 38 4.83 -14.86 1.79
CA LEU A 38 3.53 -14.78 2.47
C LEU A 38 3.66 -14.07 3.82
N ASN A 39 4.66 -14.45 4.63
CA ASN A 39 4.93 -13.81 5.91
C ASN A 39 5.28 -12.33 5.75
N TYR A 40 6.18 -12.02 4.80
CA TYR A 40 6.53 -10.62 4.50
C TYR A 40 5.30 -9.81 4.08
N CYS A 41 4.48 -10.33 3.16
CA CYS A 41 3.28 -9.63 2.69
C CYS A 41 2.24 -9.46 3.81
N GLN A 42 2.08 -10.46 4.66
CA GLN A 42 1.16 -10.43 5.79
C GLN A 42 1.53 -9.29 6.74
N GLU A 43 2.79 -9.22 7.16
CA GLU A 43 3.27 -8.22 8.11
C GLU A 43 3.29 -6.81 7.52
N ASN A 44 3.77 -6.67 6.28
CA ASN A 44 4.09 -5.36 5.71
C ASN A 44 2.94 -4.71 4.94
N PHE A 45 1.98 -5.51 4.46
CA PHE A 45 0.86 -5.03 3.63
C PHE A 45 -0.49 -5.38 4.26
N VAL A 46 -0.77 -6.66 4.50
CA VAL A 46 -2.12 -7.11 4.89
C VAL A 46 -2.50 -6.62 6.29
N ASN A 47 -1.60 -6.73 7.27
CA ASN A 47 -1.79 -6.22 8.62
C ASN A 47 -1.99 -4.70 8.66
N HIS A 48 -1.56 -3.99 7.62
CA HIS A 48 -1.75 -2.55 7.47
C HIS A 48 -3.04 -2.18 6.71
N GLY A 49 -3.87 -3.17 6.37
CA GLY A 49 -5.17 -3.02 5.72
C GLY A 49 -5.11 -3.04 4.18
N MET A 50 -4.01 -3.44 3.57
CA MET A 50 -3.98 -3.70 2.13
C MET A 50 -4.54 -5.09 1.81
N VAL A 51 -5.02 -5.29 0.59
CA VAL A 51 -5.11 -6.62 -0.02
C VAL A 51 -3.92 -6.78 -0.94
N ALA A 52 -3.20 -7.90 -0.83
CA ALA A 52 -2.05 -8.23 -1.66
C ALA A 52 -2.38 -9.43 -2.55
N ASP A 53 -2.20 -9.26 -3.86
CA ASP A 53 -2.29 -10.31 -4.87
C ASP A 53 -0.86 -10.67 -5.30
N ILE A 54 -0.49 -11.95 -5.22
CA ILE A 54 0.89 -12.41 -5.29
C ILE A 54 1.03 -13.42 -6.43
N ALA A 55 2.04 -13.21 -7.29
CA ALA A 55 2.41 -14.14 -8.35
C ALA A 55 3.92 -14.35 -8.37
N ILE A 56 4.36 -15.61 -8.32
CA ILE A 56 5.79 -15.96 -8.37
C ILE A 56 6.16 -16.45 -9.76
N HIS A 57 7.19 -15.86 -10.35
CA HIS A 57 7.75 -16.23 -11.64
C HIS A 57 9.08 -16.99 -11.46
N ARG A 58 9.20 -18.10 -12.19
CA ARG A 58 10.39 -18.98 -12.27
C ARG A 58 10.78 -19.28 -13.72
N ASP A 59 10.34 -18.44 -14.63
CA ASP A 59 10.51 -18.60 -16.08
C ASP A 59 11.95 -18.32 -16.56
N LYS A 60 12.72 -17.56 -15.76
CA LYS A 60 14.13 -17.27 -16.00
C LYS A 60 15.02 -17.96 -14.97
N ASP A 61 15.91 -18.81 -15.48
CA ASP A 61 16.88 -19.54 -14.66
C ASP A 61 17.75 -18.59 -13.81
N GLY A 62 17.92 -18.95 -12.54
CA GLY A 62 18.68 -18.17 -11.56
C GLY A 62 18.07 -16.82 -11.13
N ASN A 63 16.82 -16.50 -11.51
CA ASN A 63 16.17 -15.24 -11.10
C ASN A 63 14.67 -15.43 -10.73
N PRO A 64 14.37 -16.24 -9.70
CA PRO A 64 13.02 -16.30 -9.17
C PRO A 64 12.61 -14.93 -8.61
N HIS A 65 11.42 -14.45 -8.97
CA HIS A 65 10.91 -13.16 -8.51
C HIS A 65 9.40 -13.20 -8.32
N ALA A 66 8.89 -12.31 -7.48
CA ALA A 66 7.46 -12.20 -7.23
C ALA A 66 6.94 -10.81 -7.60
N HIS A 67 5.77 -10.78 -8.26
CA HIS A 67 4.93 -9.61 -8.40
C HIS A 67 3.93 -9.58 -7.25
N ILE A 68 3.79 -8.43 -6.62
CA ILE A 68 2.84 -8.20 -5.54
C ILE A 68 2.03 -6.95 -5.88
N MET A 69 0.78 -7.14 -6.28
CA MET A 69 -0.14 -6.04 -6.50
C MET A 69 -0.92 -5.75 -5.23
N THR A 70 -0.84 -4.52 -4.72
CA THR A 70 -1.59 -4.09 -3.54
C THR A 70 -2.64 -3.03 -3.85
N THR A 71 -3.70 -3.02 -3.03
CA THR A 71 -4.77 -2.03 -3.13
C THR A 71 -4.31 -0.64 -2.70
N ASN A 72 -4.86 0.40 -3.33
CA ASN A 72 -4.60 1.80 -2.98
C ASN A 72 -5.58 2.38 -1.94
N ARG A 73 -6.41 1.52 -1.34
CA ARG A 73 -7.40 1.87 -0.32
C ARG A 73 -7.35 0.81 0.78
N PRO A 74 -7.49 1.22 2.06
CA PRO A 74 -7.56 0.27 3.16
C PRO A 74 -8.85 -0.54 3.08
N PHE A 75 -8.74 -1.84 3.25
CA PHE A 75 -9.86 -2.75 3.47
C PHE A 75 -10.12 -2.83 4.97
N LYS A 76 -11.36 -2.57 5.37
CA LYS A 76 -11.74 -2.50 6.79
C LYS A 76 -12.27 -3.85 7.27
N GLU A 77 -12.19 -4.07 8.58
CA GLU A 77 -12.73 -5.27 9.24
C GLU A 77 -14.22 -5.50 8.97
N ASN A 78 -14.98 -4.43 8.75
CA ASN A 78 -16.40 -4.50 8.43
C ASN A 78 -16.69 -4.88 6.95
N GLY A 79 -15.66 -5.20 6.16
CA GLY A 79 -15.78 -5.60 4.75
C GLY A 79 -15.90 -4.45 3.75
N ASP A 80 -15.82 -3.19 4.21
CA ASP A 80 -15.89 -2.01 3.33
C ASP A 80 -14.52 -1.47 2.94
N TRP A 81 -14.45 -0.86 1.75
CA TRP A 81 -13.30 -0.05 1.34
C TRP A 81 -13.29 1.31 2.04
N GLY A 82 -12.14 1.67 2.61
CA GLY A 82 -11.87 3.03 3.07
C GLY A 82 -11.66 4.03 1.93
N THR A 83 -11.68 5.32 2.28
CA THR A 83 -11.29 6.39 1.37
C THR A 83 -9.77 6.50 1.35
N ARG A 84 -9.17 6.91 0.23
CA ARG A 84 -7.72 7.14 0.11
C ARG A 84 -7.27 8.46 0.74
N GLN A 85 -8.17 9.43 0.78
CA GLN A 85 -7.88 10.78 1.26
C GLN A 85 -9.14 11.43 1.82
N LYS A 86 -8.94 12.33 2.78
CA LYS A 86 -9.99 13.12 3.43
C LYS A 86 -9.68 14.61 3.26
N LYS A 87 -10.73 15.42 3.23
CA LYS A 87 -10.62 16.89 3.26
C LYS A 87 -10.53 17.33 4.71
N VAL A 88 -9.51 18.11 5.06
CA VAL A 88 -9.30 18.65 6.41
C VAL A 88 -9.33 20.17 6.34
N TYR A 89 -10.16 20.80 7.17
CA TYR A 89 -10.24 22.25 7.26
C TYR A 89 -9.16 22.79 8.20
N HIS A 90 -8.67 23.99 7.91
CA HIS A 90 -7.72 24.68 8.77
C HIS A 90 -8.48 25.56 9.77
N TYR A 91 -7.96 25.63 11.00
CA TYR A 91 -8.57 26.36 12.10
C TYR A 91 -7.60 27.41 12.63
N ASP A 92 -8.11 28.55 13.06
CA ASP A 92 -7.34 29.58 13.75
C ASP A 92 -7.10 29.21 15.23
N GLU A 93 -6.37 30.06 15.96
CA GLU A 93 -6.04 29.87 17.38
C GLU A 93 -7.28 29.78 18.29
N GLN A 94 -8.43 30.25 17.81
CA GLN A 94 -9.70 30.24 18.53
C GLN A 94 -10.58 29.03 18.16
N GLY A 95 -10.10 28.16 17.27
CA GLY A 95 -10.80 26.97 16.81
C GLY A 95 -11.86 27.23 15.73
N ASN A 96 -11.87 28.41 15.10
CA ASN A 96 -12.78 28.73 14.01
C ASN A 96 -12.16 28.37 12.66
N LYS A 97 -12.98 27.93 11.68
CA LYS A 97 -12.48 27.62 10.33
C LYS A 97 -11.97 28.89 9.64
N ILE A 98 -10.76 28.83 9.11
CA ILE A 98 -10.16 29.95 8.39
C ILE A 98 -10.86 30.13 7.05
N TYR A 99 -11.47 31.29 6.83
CA TYR A 99 -12.12 31.63 5.56
C TYR A 99 -11.15 32.39 4.65
N ASP A 100 -10.92 31.85 3.45
CA ASP A 100 -10.16 32.52 2.38
C ASP A 100 -11.11 33.43 1.61
N LYS A 101 -10.96 34.75 1.82
CA LYS A 101 -11.79 35.78 1.19
C LYS A 101 -11.58 35.88 -0.32
N GLU A 102 -10.36 35.59 -0.81
CA GLU A 102 -10.04 35.66 -2.24
C GLU A 102 -10.69 34.52 -3.00
N LYS A 103 -10.55 33.29 -2.47
CA LYS A 103 -11.13 32.08 -3.07
C LYS A 103 -12.60 31.88 -2.71
N LYS A 104 -13.15 32.72 -1.82
CA LYS A 104 -14.52 32.65 -1.29
C LYS A 104 -14.87 31.27 -0.73
N THR A 105 -13.92 30.61 -0.07
CA THR A 105 -14.08 29.26 0.50
C THR A 105 -13.28 29.14 1.79
N TYR A 106 -13.61 28.15 2.63
CA TYR A 106 -12.78 27.80 3.78
C TYR A 106 -11.48 27.13 3.32
N GLN A 107 -10.38 27.50 3.98
CA GLN A 107 -9.07 26.88 3.79
C GLN A 107 -9.14 25.40 4.19
N CYS A 108 -8.59 24.55 3.33
CA CYS A 108 -8.55 23.12 3.55
C CYS A 108 -7.37 22.50 2.81
N SER A 109 -6.85 21.43 3.40
CA SER A 109 -5.92 20.50 2.75
C SER A 109 -6.62 19.17 2.44
N THR A 110 -6.00 18.40 1.56
CA THR A 110 -6.33 16.98 1.39
C THR A 110 -5.25 16.18 2.09
N GLU A 111 -5.65 15.34 3.04
CA GLU A 111 -4.76 14.44 3.75
C GLU A 111 -4.99 13.01 3.30
N LYS A 112 -3.92 12.24 3.13
CA LYS A 112 -4.04 10.80 2.93
C LYS A 112 -4.58 10.15 4.21
N THR A 113 -5.37 9.11 4.03
CA THR A 113 -5.91 8.33 5.16
C THR A 113 -4.94 7.24 5.62
N THR A 114 -3.95 6.92 4.80
CA THR A 114 -2.87 5.98 5.07
C THR A 114 -1.53 6.63 4.75
N ASP A 115 -0.46 6.12 5.33
CA ASP A 115 0.92 6.59 5.13
C ASP A 115 1.65 5.81 4.02
N TRP A 116 0.95 4.93 3.31
CA TRP A 116 1.50 4.00 2.33
C TRP A 116 2.25 4.67 1.17
N ASP A 117 1.97 5.94 0.89
CA ASP A 117 2.61 6.73 -0.16
C ASP A 117 3.89 7.45 0.34
N GLY A 118 4.23 7.31 1.64
CA GLY A 118 5.35 8.00 2.28
C GLY A 118 6.72 7.40 1.95
N LYS A 119 7.73 8.26 1.80
CA LYS A 119 9.12 7.83 1.57
C LYS A 119 9.68 6.97 2.70
N GLU A 120 9.35 7.31 3.94
CA GLU A 120 9.79 6.54 5.10
C GLU A 120 9.18 5.14 5.10
N ARG A 121 7.91 5.00 4.69
CA ARG A 121 7.26 3.69 4.56
C ARG A 121 7.94 2.82 3.51
N LEU A 122 8.35 3.39 2.38
CA LEU A 122 9.12 2.66 1.36
C LEU A 122 10.47 2.17 1.89
N LYS A 123 11.19 2.99 2.65
CA LYS A 123 12.46 2.58 3.27
C LYS A 123 12.23 1.42 4.25
N GLN A 124 11.21 1.52 5.09
CA GLN A 124 10.85 0.46 6.03
C GLN A 124 10.55 -0.85 5.32
N TRP A 125 9.78 -0.83 4.23
CA TRP A 125 9.49 -2.06 3.47
C TRP A 125 10.75 -2.69 2.88
N ARG A 126 11.70 -1.89 2.40
CA ARG A 126 12.98 -2.40 1.87
C ARG A 126 13.85 -3.00 2.97
N GLU A 127 13.91 -2.35 4.12
CA GLU A 127 14.63 -2.83 5.29
C GLU A 127 14.03 -4.15 5.81
N ASN A 128 12.70 -4.20 5.98
CA ASN A 128 12.00 -5.40 6.41
C ASN A 128 12.19 -6.56 5.42
N TRP A 129 12.30 -6.28 4.12
CA TRP A 129 12.57 -7.33 3.13
C TRP A 129 13.97 -7.90 3.28
N ALA A 130 14.97 -7.04 3.51
CA ALA A 130 16.34 -7.48 3.75
C ALA A 130 16.44 -8.32 5.03
N ILE A 131 15.77 -7.89 6.11
CA ILE A 131 15.69 -8.64 7.37
C ILE A 131 15.04 -10.01 7.14
N ALA A 132 13.88 -10.06 6.49
CA ALA A 132 13.15 -11.30 6.25
C ALA A 132 13.98 -12.32 5.44
N ILE A 133 14.70 -11.86 4.40
CA ILE A 133 15.62 -12.72 3.65
C ILE A 133 16.72 -13.28 4.56
N ASN A 134 17.39 -12.42 5.32
CA ASN A 134 18.49 -12.84 6.19
C ASN A 134 18.01 -13.86 7.23
N ASP A 135 16.88 -13.59 7.90
CA ASP A 135 16.29 -14.49 8.89
C ASP A 135 15.92 -15.85 8.27
N SER A 136 15.42 -15.88 7.04
CA SER A 136 15.10 -17.12 6.33
C SER A 136 16.35 -17.91 5.93
N LEU A 137 17.43 -17.24 5.56
CA LEU A 137 18.69 -17.89 5.22
C LEU A 137 19.39 -18.44 6.48
N GLU A 138 19.40 -17.69 7.58
CA GLU A 138 19.98 -18.14 8.86
C GLU A 138 19.26 -19.36 9.45
N LYS A 139 17.95 -19.53 9.21
CA LYS A 139 17.18 -20.71 9.65
C LYS A 139 17.48 -21.97 8.85
N LYS A 140 18.07 -21.82 7.66
CA LYS A 140 18.37 -22.91 6.75
C LYS A 140 19.73 -23.56 7.04
N ASP A 141 20.65 -22.80 7.63
CA ASP A 141 21.97 -23.25 8.09
C ASP A 141 21.90 -24.10 9.38
#